data_AF-A0A764WBX6-F1
#
_entry.id   AF-A0A764WBX6-F1
#
_cell.length_a   1.000
_cell.length_b   1.000
_cell.length_c   1.000
_cell.angle_alpha   90.00
_cell.angle_beta   90.00
_cell.angle_gamma   90.00
#
_symmetry.space_group_name_H-M   'P 1'
#
loop_
_entity.id
_entity.type
_entity.pdbx_description
1 polymer ?
#
loop_
_entity_poly.entity_id
_entity_poly.type
_entity_poly.pdbx_seq_one_letter_code
_entity_poly.pdbx_strand_id
1 'polypeptide(L)'
;MELKNVVIYSPEKKPVGDAFLYFCSEDGKDFYDSLDKFTKKYKLCIDPDTGIVRSVAEDVSRLYPAGFTVVETDVLPDGFDIYGGWRFINGKVKPVPVDYQAKAEETRKKLLNDADTRIRDWRTELTLGTISDENKAVLILWMNYINTLKSLDISNVTTEAKYKAIKWPEVPDVA
;
A
#
# COMPACT_ATOMS: atom_id res chain seq x y z
N MET A 1 10.00 -15.88 19.96
CA MET A 1 10.17 -14.58 20.63
C MET A 1 9.25 -13.54 19.98
N GLU A 2 8.78 -12.58 20.77
CA GLU A 2 7.99 -11.43 20.33
C GLU A 2 8.32 -10.22 21.22
N LEU A 3 8.51 -9.05 20.60
CA LEU A 3 8.66 -7.75 21.28
C LEU A 3 7.58 -6.82 20.74
N LYS A 4 6.56 -6.56 21.55
CA LYS A 4 5.40 -5.77 21.13
C LYS A 4 5.63 -4.27 21.27
N ASN A 5 5.11 -3.51 20.32
CA ASN A 5 5.02 -2.05 20.38
C ASN A 5 6.34 -1.40 20.85
N VAL A 6 7.43 -1.75 20.17
CA VAL A 6 8.76 -1.33 20.56
C VAL A 6 8.90 0.19 20.40
N VAL A 7 9.37 0.86 21.45
CA VAL A 7 9.59 2.31 21.48
C VAL A 7 11.04 2.62 21.82
N ILE A 8 11.46 3.85 21.52
CA ILE A 8 12.73 4.37 22.03
C ILE A 8 12.54 4.69 23.51
N TYR A 9 13.51 4.32 24.33
CA TYR A 9 13.51 4.66 25.76
C TYR A 9 14.90 5.02 26.26
N SER A 10 14.99 5.47 27.51
CA SER A 10 16.24 5.75 28.21
C SER A 10 16.40 4.76 29.38
N PRO A 11 17.26 3.74 29.28
CA PRO A 11 17.52 2.83 30.39
C PRO A 11 18.27 3.53 31.52
N GLU A 12 18.10 3.03 32.75
CA GLU A 12 18.85 3.50 33.91
C GLU A 12 20.36 3.29 33.74
N LYS A 13 20.75 2.17 33.13
CA LYS A 13 22.14 1.86 32.75
C LYS A 13 22.29 1.96 31.25
N LYS A 14 23.24 2.77 30.80
CA LYS A 14 23.53 3.02 29.38
C LYS A 14 24.88 2.40 29.02
N PRO A 15 24.95 1.08 28.76
CA PRO A 15 26.21 0.36 28.58
C PRO A 15 27.05 0.87 27.41
N VAL A 16 26.42 1.44 26.37
CA VAL A 16 27.11 1.99 25.19
C VAL A 16 27.33 3.50 25.30
N GLY A 17 26.52 4.19 26.12
CA GLY A 17 26.55 5.64 26.30
C GLY A 17 25.26 6.34 25.89
N ASP A 18 25.24 7.67 26.08
CA ASP A 18 24.04 8.51 25.93
C ASP A 18 23.60 8.78 24.48
N ALA A 19 24.53 8.72 23.52
CA ALA A 19 24.23 8.95 22.11
C ALA A 19 23.65 7.71 21.40
N PHE A 20 23.54 6.59 22.10
CA PHE A 20 23.02 5.34 21.56
C PHE A 20 21.50 5.26 21.72
N LEU A 21 20.80 4.75 20.71
CA LEU A 21 19.36 4.52 20.78
C LEU A 21 19.07 3.16 21.43
N TYR A 22 18.34 3.20 22.54
CA TYR A 22 17.85 2.01 23.24
C TYR A 22 16.37 1.81 22.91
N PHE A 23 15.95 0.55 22.83
CA PHE A 23 14.59 0.20 22.46
C PHE A 23 14.00 -0.80 23.47
N CYS A 24 12.76 -0.57 23.89
CA CYS A 24 12.05 -1.50 24.76
C CYS A 24 10.67 -1.82 24.20
N SER A 25 10.22 -3.06 24.41
CA SER A 25 8.83 -3.45 24.16
C SER A 25 7.90 -2.90 25.24
N GLU A 26 6.60 -2.91 24.98
CA GLU A 26 5.56 -2.46 25.93
C GLU A 26 5.60 -3.20 27.27
N ASP A 27 6.06 -4.46 27.28
CA ASP A 27 6.22 -5.28 28.48
C ASP A 27 7.60 -5.12 29.15
N GLY A 28 8.36 -4.11 28.72
CA GLY A 28 9.60 -3.68 29.37
C GLY A 28 10.85 -4.48 29.02
N LYS A 29 10.82 -5.32 27.99
CA LYS A 29 12.01 -6.06 27.55
C LYS A 29 12.87 -5.16 26.66
N ASP A 30 14.15 -5.03 27.01
CA ASP A 30 15.12 -4.38 26.14
C ASP A 30 15.38 -5.22 24.88
N PHE A 31 15.48 -4.54 23.74
CA PHE A 31 15.70 -5.15 22.43
C PHE A 31 17.07 -5.82 22.31
N TYR A 32 18.13 -5.15 22.78
CA TYR A 32 19.50 -5.63 22.71
C TYR A 32 19.77 -6.78 23.69
N ASP A 33 19.15 -6.74 24.88
CA ASP A 33 19.17 -7.87 25.83
C ASP A 33 18.29 -9.05 25.37
N SER A 34 17.61 -8.92 24.23
CA SER A 34 16.73 -9.94 23.67
C SER A 34 17.27 -10.55 22.37
N LEU A 35 18.42 -10.11 21.84
CA LEU A 35 18.93 -10.56 20.53
C LEU A 35 19.12 -12.08 20.46
N ASP A 36 19.65 -12.68 21.52
CA ASP A 36 19.90 -14.12 21.67
C ASP A 36 18.62 -14.95 21.88
N LYS A 37 17.51 -14.31 22.24
CA LYS A 37 16.21 -14.95 22.45
C LYS A 37 15.48 -15.19 21.12
N PHE A 38 15.91 -14.58 20.03
CA PHE A 38 15.38 -14.85 18.69
C PHE A 38 16.05 -16.10 18.10
N THR A 39 15.24 -17.14 17.88
CA THR A 39 15.71 -18.48 17.52
C THR A 39 15.38 -18.87 16.08
N LYS A 40 14.43 -18.19 15.46
CA LYS A 40 13.99 -18.53 14.10
C LYS A 40 14.81 -17.78 13.06
N LYS A 41 14.76 -18.29 11.83
CA LYS A 41 15.56 -17.76 10.71
C LYS A 41 15.30 -16.28 10.45
N TYR A 42 14.04 -15.88 10.24
CA TYR A 42 13.67 -14.52 9.86
C TYR A 42 13.05 -13.77 11.03
N LYS A 43 13.44 -12.51 11.18
CA LYS A 43 12.89 -11.55 12.15
C LYS A 43 12.24 -10.41 11.38
N LEU A 44 11.05 -10.04 11.79
CA LEU A 44 10.18 -9.13 11.06
C LEU A 44 9.83 -7.95 11.96
N CYS A 45 9.92 -6.73 11.43
CA CYS A 45 9.20 -5.60 11.99
C CYS A 45 7.83 -5.55 11.33
N ILE A 46 6.78 -5.64 12.14
CA ILE A 46 5.40 -5.55 11.70
C ILE A 46 4.74 -4.31 12.27
N ASP A 47 3.93 -3.67 11.43
CA ASP A 47 3.01 -2.61 11.85
C ASP A 47 2.07 -3.17 12.95
N PRO A 48 2.03 -2.56 14.14
CA PRO A 48 1.33 -3.16 15.27
C PRO A 48 -0.18 -3.32 15.08
N ASP A 49 -0.81 -2.40 14.34
CA ASP A 49 -2.26 -2.37 14.17
C ASP A 49 -2.71 -3.33 13.06
N THR A 50 -1.95 -3.38 11.96
CA THR A 50 -2.34 -4.12 10.76
C THR A 50 -1.64 -5.48 10.62
N GLY A 51 -0.53 -5.67 11.34
CA GLY A 51 0.38 -6.80 11.18
C GLY A 51 1.17 -6.77 9.87
N ILE A 52 1.10 -5.69 9.08
CA ILE A 52 1.82 -5.57 7.81
C ILE A 52 3.32 -5.62 8.06
N VAL A 53 4.02 -6.47 7.30
CA VAL A 53 5.47 -6.60 7.40
C VAL A 53 6.14 -5.41 6.70
N ARG A 54 7.02 -4.71 7.43
CA ARG A 54 7.73 -3.51 6.96
C ARG A 54 9.23 -3.68 6.86
N SER A 55 9.79 -4.66 7.56
CA SER A 55 11.19 -5.00 7.48
C SER A 55 11.40 -6.48 7.77
N VAL A 56 12.48 -7.03 7.22
CA VAL A 56 12.93 -8.41 7.47
C VAL A 56 14.45 -8.44 7.60
N ALA A 57 14.95 -9.26 8.51
CA ALA A 57 16.36 -9.61 8.59
C ALA A 57 16.54 -11.04 9.11
N GLU A 58 17.61 -11.72 8.72
CA GLU A 58 18.00 -12.98 9.35
C GLU A 58 18.72 -12.75 10.68
N ASP A 59 19.41 -11.62 10.80
CA ASP A 59 20.02 -11.15 12.04
C ASP A 59 19.16 -10.02 12.62
N VAL A 60 18.62 -10.24 13.82
CA VAL A 60 17.73 -9.30 14.49
C VAL A 60 18.41 -7.97 14.82
N SER A 61 19.74 -7.97 15.06
CA SER A 61 20.50 -6.75 15.36
C SER A 61 20.50 -5.73 14.22
N ARG A 62 20.12 -6.16 13.01
CA ARG A 62 20.05 -5.31 11.81
C ARG A 62 18.70 -4.58 11.66
N LEU A 63 17.75 -4.82 12.56
CA LEU A 63 16.45 -4.15 12.54
C LEU A 63 16.51 -2.82 13.28
N TYR A 64 15.75 -1.84 12.77
CA TYR A 64 15.35 -0.65 13.52
C TYR A 64 13.91 -0.90 14.01
N PRO A 65 13.70 -1.19 15.31
CA PRO A 65 12.43 -1.74 15.78
C PRO A 65 11.43 -0.69 16.26
N ALA A 66 11.85 0.57 16.44
CA ALA A 66 10.97 1.60 17.01
C ALA A 66 9.73 1.83 16.14
N GLY A 67 8.56 1.87 16.78
CA GLY A 67 7.25 1.97 16.15
C GLY A 67 6.66 0.65 15.65
N PHE A 68 7.36 -0.48 15.84
CA PHE A 68 6.93 -1.78 15.34
C PHE A 68 6.82 -2.84 16.43
N THR A 69 6.10 -3.91 16.12
CA THR A 69 6.23 -5.18 16.84
C THR A 69 7.26 -6.04 16.13
N VAL A 70 8.20 -6.65 16.87
CA VAL A 70 9.22 -7.56 16.33
C VAL A 70 8.80 -9.00 16.58
N VAL A 71 8.65 -9.77 15.51
CA VAL A 71 8.27 -11.20 15.53
C VAL A 71 9.27 -12.03 14.75
N GLU A 72 9.14 -13.37 14.80
CA GLU A 72 10.02 -14.27 14.06
C GLU A 72 9.31 -15.47 13.43
N THR A 73 9.83 -15.91 12.29
CA THR A 73 9.35 -17.05 11.50
C THR A 73 10.51 -17.78 10.83
N ASP A 74 10.37 -19.08 10.57
CA ASP A 74 11.36 -19.85 9.80
C ASP A 74 11.10 -19.82 8.28
N VAL A 75 9.88 -19.43 7.89
CA VAL A 75 9.43 -19.51 6.50
C VAL A 75 8.84 -18.17 6.07
N LEU A 76 9.25 -17.74 4.88
CA LEU A 76 8.64 -16.66 4.11
C LEU A 76 8.01 -17.27 2.85
N PRO A 77 6.80 -16.83 2.44
CA PRO A 77 6.18 -17.29 1.20
C PRO A 77 6.95 -16.87 -0.06
N ASP A 78 6.72 -17.57 -1.17
CA ASP A 78 7.23 -17.17 -2.48
C ASP A 78 6.69 -15.79 -2.88
N GLY A 79 7.56 -14.95 -3.47
CA GLY A 79 7.21 -13.58 -3.83
C GLY A 79 7.05 -12.63 -2.65
N PHE A 80 7.52 -13.01 -1.46
CA PHE A 80 7.54 -12.13 -0.29
C PHE A 80 8.33 -10.84 -0.56
N ASP A 81 7.75 -9.72 -0.13
CA ASP A 81 8.36 -8.39 -0.12
C ASP A 81 7.90 -7.59 1.13
N ILE A 82 8.47 -6.39 1.30
CA ILE A 82 8.17 -5.47 2.40
C ILE A 82 7.37 -4.23 1.95
N TYR A 83 6.73 -4.29 0.77
CA TYR A 83 5.98 -3.18 0.17
C TYR A 83 4.52 -3.10 0.61
N GLY A 84 4.13 -3.90 1.62
CA GLY A 84 2.81 -3.87 2.23
C GLY A 84 1.84 -4.94 1.75
N GLY A 85 2.25 -5.82 0.83
CA GLY A 85 1.44 -6.95 0.36
C GLY A 85 1.35 -8.13 1.33
N TRP A 86 2.09 -8.10 2.43
CA TRP A 86 2.25 -9.23 3.35
C TRP A 86 2.03 -8.80 4.79
N ARG A 87 1.32 -9.63 5.56
CA ARG A 87 1.10 -9.44 6.99
C ARG A 87 1.45 -10.68 7.80
N PHE A 88 1.97 -10.49 9.00
CA PHE A 88 2.17 -11.56 9.97
C PHE A 88 0.90 -11.75 10.80
N ILE A 89 0.30 -12.93 10.73
CA ILE A 89 -0.91 -13.25 11.48
C ILE A 89 -0.87 -14.72 11.91
N ASN A 90 -1.13 -14.96 13.20
CA ASN A 90 -1.12 -16.29 13.81
C ASN A 90 0.18 -17.08 13.53
N GLY A 91 1.33 -16.41 13.71
CA GLY A 91 2.64 -17.05 13.55
C GLY A 91 3.08 -17.27 12.10
N LYS A 92 2.34 -16.77 11.10
CA LYS A 92 2.63 -16.98 9.67
C LYS A 92 2.54 -15.68 8.90
N VAL A 93 3.41 -15.53 7.90
CA VAL A 93 3.30 -14.48 6.90
C VAL A 93 2.27 -14.90 5.86
N LYS A 94 1.25 -14.07 5.65
CA LYS A 94 0.15 -14.30 4.69
C LYS A 94 -0.02 -13.07 3.80
N PRO A 95 -0.49 -13.25 2.56
CA PRO A 95 -0.82 -12.11 1.70
C PRO A 95 -1.95 -11.29 2.34
N VAL A 96 -1.87 -9.98 2.19
CA VAL A 96 -2.98 -9.08 2.47
C VAL A 96 -4.04 -9.29 1.39
N PRO A 97 -5.30 -9.60 1.75
CA PRO A 97 -6.36 -9.70 0.75
C PRO A 97 -6.50 -8.40 -0.03
N VAL A 98 -6.47 -8.47 -1.35
CA VAL A 98 -6.71 -7.33 -2.22
C VAL A 98 -8.22 -7.19 -2.43
N ASP A 99 -8.77 -6.04 -2.09
CA ASP A 99 -10.12 -5.66 -2.48
C ASP A 99 -10.11 -5.23 -3.96
N TYR A 100 -10.34 -6.20 -4.84
CA TYR A 100 -10.34 -5.96 -6.28
C TYR A 100 -11.49 -5.05 -6.75
N GLN A 101 -12.57 -4.96 -5.97
CA GLN A 101 -13.69 -4.08 -6.29
C GLN A 101 -13.28 -2.63 -6.01
N ALA A 102 -12.72 -2.37 -4.82
CA ALA A 102 -12.18 -1.06 -4.47
C ALA A 102 -11.09 -0.62 -5.46
N LYS A 103 -10.18 -1.53 -5.84
CA LYS A 103 -9.13 -1.26 -6.84
C LYS A 103 -9.68 -0.90 -8.22
N ALA A 104 -10.76 -1.58 -8.65
CA ALA A 104 -11.43 -1.26 -9.91
C ALA A 104 -12.07 0.14 -9.86
N GLU A 105 -12.77 0.47 -8.77
CA GLU A 105 -13.36 1.81 -8.60
C GLU A 105 -12.30 2.92 -8.52
N GLU A 106 -11.17 2.68 -7.86
CA GLU A 106 -10.05 3.62 -7.84
C GLU A 106 -9.50 3.87 -9.26
N THR A 107 -9.36 2.82 -10.06
CA THR A 107 -8.93 2.91 -11.46
C THR A 107 -9.93 3.72 -12.29
N ARG A 108 -11.24 3.43 -12.16
CA ARG A 108 -12.30 4.24 -12.80
C ARG A 108 -12.19 5.71 -12.39
N LYS A 109 -12.06 5.99 -11.10
CA LYS A 109 -11.97 7.35 -10.57
C LYS A 109 -10.78 8.10 -11.18
N LYS A 110 -9.62 7.45 -11.28
CA LYS A 110 -8.44 8.01 -11.92
C LYS A 110 -8.70 8.35 -13.39
N LEU A 111 -9.23 7.40 -14.17
CA LEU A 111 -9.54 7.61 -15.59
C LEU A 111 -10.56 8.74 -15.81
N LEU A 112 -11.58 8.83 -14.94
CA LEU A 112 -12.55 9.93 -14.98
C LEU A 112 -11.90 11.28 -14.68
N ASN A 113 -11.03 11.35 -13.67
CA ASN A 113 -10.34 12.58 -13.31
C ASN A 113 -9.39 13.06 -14.41
N ASP A 114 -8.67 12.12 -15.04
CA ASP A 114 -7.78 12.42 -16.16
C ASP A 114 -8.58 12.96 -17.36
N ALA A 115 -9.72 12.33 -17.68
CA ALA A 115 -10.62 12.79 -18.74
C ALA A 115 -11.24 14.16 -18.43
N ASP A 116 -11.74 14.38 -17.21
CA ASP A 116 -12.32 15.65 -16.78
C ASP A 116 -11.27 16.78 -16.82
N THR A 117 -10.02 16.49 -16.46
CA THR A 117 -8.90 17.43 -16.57
C THR A 117 -8.63 17.80 -18.03
N ARG A 118 -8.62 16.82 -18.93
CA ARG A 118 -8.34 17.01 -20.37
C ARG A 118 -9.37 17.92 -21.04
N ILE A 119 -10.64 17.80 -20.71
CA ILE A 119 -11.73 18.53 -21.38
C ILE A 119 -12.19 19.80 -20.66
N ARG A 120 -11.55 20.15 -19.54
CA ARG A 120 -11.97 21.27 -18.68
C ARG A 120 -12.10 22.59 -19.44
N ASP A 121 -11.12 22.89 -20.27
CA ASP A 121 -11.07 24.17 -20.98
C ASP A 121 -12.11 24.21 -22.10
N TRP A 122 -12.27 23.13 -22.87
CA TRP A 122 -13.32 23.01 -23.88
C TRP A 122 -14.75 23.09 -23.30
N ARG A 123 -14.98 22.55 -22.10
CA ARG A 123 -16.28 22.75 -21.41
C ARG A 123 -16.52 24.23 -21.09
N THR A 124 -15.48 24.96 -20.72
CA THR A 124 -15.54 26.43 -20.49
C THR A 124 -15.80 27.17 -21.80
N GLU A 125 -15.05 26.88 -22.86
CA GLU A 125 -15.25 27.46 -24.19
C GLU A 125 -16.65 27.20 -24.75
N LEU A 126 -17.17 25.97 -24.58
CA LEU A 126 -18.53 25.62 -24.98
C LEU A 126 -19.57 26.47 -24.23
N THR A 127 -19.37 26.67 -22.92
CA THR A 127 -20.25 27.48 -22.07
C THR A 127 -20.24 28.96 -22.49
N LEU A 128 -19.06 29.47 -22.88
CA LEU A 128 -18.89 30.84 -23.36
C LEU A 128 -19.33 31.03 -24.83
N GLY A 129 -19.59 29.93 -25.56
CA GLY A 129 -19.91 29.97 -26.99
C GLY A 129 -18.70 30.25 -27.89
N THR A 130 -17.48 30.01 -27.41
CA THR A 130 -16.21 30.32 -28.09
C THR A 130 -15.46 29.09 -28.61
N ILE A 131 -15.99 27.88 -28.39
CA ILE A 131 -15.36 26.62 -28.81
C ILE A 131 -15.33 26.50 -30.34
N SER A 132 -14.24 26.00 -30.90
CA SER A 132 -14.16 25.67 -32.34
C SER A 132 -14.94 24.38 -32.67
N ASP A 133 -15.28 24.18 -33.95
CA ASP A 133 -15.97 22.97 -34.38
C ASP A 133 -15.11 21.71 -34.18
N GLU A 134 -13.79 21.82 -34.34
CA GLU A 134 -12.84 20.73 -34.08
C GLU A 134 -12.79 20.36 -32.60
N ASN A 135 -12.61 21.35 -31.71
CA ASN A 135 -12.59 21.12 -30.26
C ASN A 135 -13.93 20.57 -29.76
N LYS A 136 -15.04 21.00 -30.36
CA LYS A 136 -16.37 20.49 -30.04
C LYS A 136 -16.54 19.03 -30.43
N ALA A 137 -16.06 18.63 -31.61
CA ALA A 137 -16.07 17.23 -32.04
C ALA A 137 -15.25 16.36 -31.08
N VAL A 138 -14.06 16.82 -30.69
CA VAL A 138 -13.20 16.14 -29.71
C VAL A 138 -13.87 16.05 -28.33
N LEU A 139 -14.50 17.12 -27.86
CA LEU A 139 -15.24 17.14 -26.60
C LEU A 139 -16.35 16.09 -26.57
N ILE A 140 -17.06 15.88 -27.68
CA ILE A 140 -18.09 14.84 -27.80
C ILE A 140 -17.48 13.43 -27.61
N LEU A 141 -16.34 13.14 -28.25
CA LEU A 141 -15.65 11.86 -28.10
C LEU A 141 -15.26 11.58 -26.64
N TRP A 142 -14.70 12.57 -25.95
CA TRP A 142 -14.36 12.47 -24.54
C TRP A 142 -15.58 12.33 -23.62
N MET A 143 -16.69 13.04 -23.91
CA MET A 143 -17.93 12.88 -23.15
C MET A 143 -18.51 11.47 -23.33
N ASN A 144 -18.41 10.88 -24.52
CA ASN A 144 -18.80 9.48 -24.75
C ASN A 144 -17.92 8.52 -23.94
N TYR A 145 -16.60 8.70 -23.95
CA TYR A 145 -15.66 7.92 -23.12
C TYR A 145 -16.00 7.99 -21.63
N ILE A 146 -16.25 9.18 -21.10
CA ILE A 146 -16.66 9.38 -19.70
C ILE A 146 -17.96 8.65 -19.38
N ASN A 147 -18.95 8.72 -20.27
CA ASN A 147 -20.22 8.04 -20.09
C ASN A 147 -20.03 6.51 -20.10
N THR A 148 -19.20 5.97 -20.98
CA THR A 148 -18.85 4.54 -21.02
C THR A 148 -18.14 4.09 -19.74
N LEU A 149 -17.20 4.89 -19.21
CA LEU A 149 -16.54 4.59 -17.94
C LEU A 149 -17.53 4.52 -16.77
N LYS A 150 -18.47 5.49 -16.70
CA LYS A 150 -19.49 5.56 -15.66
C LYS A 150 -20.48 4.41 -15.73
N SER A 151 -20.82 3.94 -16.93
CA SER A 151 -21.80 2.86 -17.14
C SER A 151 -21.20 1.45 -17.10
N LEU A 152 -19.87 1.31 -17.11
CA LEU A 152 -19.20 0.02 -17.03
C LEU A 152 -19.66 -0.75 -15.78
N ASP A 153 -19.99 -2.03 -15.89
CA ASP A 153 -20.31 -2.82 -14.69
C ASP A 153 -19.03 -3.39 -14.08
N ILE A 154 -18.68 -2.93 -12.88
CA ILE A 154 -17.55 -3.45 -12.09
C ILE A 154 -17.99 -3.94 -10.70
N SER A 155 -19.30 -4.11 -10.49
CA SER A 155 -19.88 -4.52 -9.20
C SER A 155 -19.41 -5.91 -8.72
N ASN A 156 -19.02 -6.79 -9.67
CA ASN A 156 -18.66 -8.18 -9.39
C ASN A 156 -17.16 -8.49 -9.48
N VAL A 157 -16.30 -7.47 -9.48
CA VAL A 157 -14.84 -7.61 -9.58
C VAL A 157 -14.25 -8.00 -8.23
N THR A 158 -14.38 -9.29 -7.88
CA THR A 158 -13.94 -9.81 -6.57
C THR A 158 -12.62 -10.57 -6.61
N THR A 159 -12.05 -10.79 -7.79
CA THR A 159 -10.81 -11.56 -7.98
C THR A 159 -9.87 -10.87 -8.96
N GLU A 160 -8.59 -11.23 -8.89
CA GLU A 160 -7.57 -10.72 -9.81
C GLU A 160 -7.89 -11.02 -11.27
N ALA A 161 -8.37 -12.24 -11.55
CA ALA A 161 -8.74 -12.65 -12.89
C ALA A 161 -9.87 -11.76 -13.46
N LYS A 162 -10.89 -11.47 -12.64
CA LYS A 162 -11.98 -10.57 -13.04
C LYS A 162 -11.48 -9.13 -13.23
N TYR A 163 -10.59 -8.67 -12.35
CA TYR A 163 -9.99 -7.33 -12.47
C TYR A 163 -9.20 -7.19 -13.78
N LYS A 164 -8.37 -8.18 -14.12
CA LYS A 164 -7.60 -8.20 -15.37
C LYS A 164 -8.48 -8.35 -16.61
N ALA A 165 -9.68 -8.91 -16.47
CA ALA A 165 -10.64 -9.06 -17.55
C ALA A 165 -11.49 -7.79 -17.80
N ILE A 166 -11.38 -6.75 -16.97
CA ILE A 166 -12.10 -5.48 -17.21
C ILE A 166 -11.63 -4.90 -18.53
N LYS A 167 -12.58 -4.72 -19.45
CA LYS A 167 -12.38 -4.02 -20.72
C LYS A 167 -12.58 -2.53 -20.48
N TRP A 168 -11.52 -1.85 -20.05
CA TRP A 168 -11.53 -0.39 -19.95
C TRP A 168 -11.75 0.20 -21.35
N PRO A 169 -12.60 1.23 -21.50
CA PRO A 169 -12.75 1.91 -22.78
C PRO A 169 -11.41 2.52 -23.21
N GLU A 170 -11.18 2.57 -24.51
CA GLU A 170 -9.98 3.18 -25.06
C GLU A 170 -10.06 4.70 -24.94
N VAL A 171 -8.94 5.30 -24.57
CA VAL A 171 -8.82 6.75 -24.50
C VAL A 171 -8.99 7.31 -25.92
N PRO A 172 -9.79 8.37 -26.13
CA PRO A 172 -9.92 8.98 -27.45
C PRO A 172 -8.55 9.44 -27.98
N ASP A 173 -8.15 8.91 -29.14
CA ASP A 173 -6.94 9.35 -29.85
C ASP A 173 -7.28 10.60 -30.66
N VAL A 174 -6.96 11.75 -30.08
CA VAL A 174 -7.23 13.06 -30.64
C VAL A 174 -5.94 13.86 -30.61
N ALA A 175 -5.34 14.02 -31.80
CA ALA A 175 -4.13 14.79 -32.04
C ALA A 175 -4.33 16.29 -31.73
#